data_AF-A0A382EPI2-F1
#
_entry.id   AF-A0A382EPI2-F1
#
_cell.length_a   1.000
_cell.length_b   1.000
_cell.length_c   1.000
_cell.angle_alpha   90.00
_cell.angle_beta   90.00
_cell.angle_gamma   90.00
#
_symmetry.space_group_name_H-M   'P 1'
#
loop_
_entity.id
_entity.type
_entity.pdbx_description
1 polymer ?
#
loop_
_entity_poly.entity_id
_entity_poly.type
_entity_poly.pdbx_seq_one_letter_code
_entity_poly.pdbx_strand_id
1 'polypeptide(L)' 'MNPELEKRIAEKDDWTFPECVGLASEFSMKTRAVIAYVVIQGKNYIDGPQETKTRKDTGD' A
#
# COMPACT_ATOMS: atom_id res chain seq x y z
N MET A 1 15.31 9.45 -5.05
CA MET A 1 14.22 8.75 -4.34
C MET A 1 14.68 8.49 -2.92
N ASN A 2 13.82 8.54 -1.89
CA ASN A 2 14.26 8.38 -0.49
C ASN A 2 14.48 6.88 -0.21
N PRO A 3 15.72 6.41 0.03
CA PRO A 3 16.02 4.98 0.18
C PRO A 3 15.30 4.32 1.37
N GLU A 4 15.01 5.09 2.42
CA GLU A 4 14.32 4.56 3.60
C GLU A 4 12.82 4.39 3.37
N LEU A 5 12.20 5.29 2.59
CA LEU A 5 10.83 5.09 2.12
C LEU A 5 10.72 3.84 1.26
N GLU A 6 11.68 3.64 0.35
CA GLU A 6 11.69 2.45 -0.50
C GLU A 6 11.80 1.17 0.30
N LYS A 7 12.66 1.15 1.32
CA LYS A 7 12.79 0.03 2.24
C LYS A 7 11.49 -0.26 2.97
N ARG A 8 10.82 0.77 3.52
CA ARG A 8 9.51 0.63 4.16
C ARG A 8 8.46 0.06 3.22
N ILE A 9 8.38 0.57 1.98
CA ILE A 9 7.43 0.07 0.97
C ILE A 9 7.68 -1.41 0.64
N ALA A 10 8.94 -1.83 0.60
CA ALA A 10 9.33 -3.20 0.27
C ALA A 10 8.93 -4.24 1.35
N GLU A 11 8.66 -3.83 2.59
CA GLU A 11 8.35 -4.72 3.73
C GLU A 11 7.04 -5.51 3.56
N LYS A 12 6.15 -5.07 2.67
CA LYS A 12 4.87 -5.76 2.42
C LYS A 12 4.34 -5.48 1.02
N ASP A 13 3.38 -6.29 0.61
CA ASP A 13 2.82 -6.23 -0.75
C ASP A 13 1.58 -5.36 -0.86
N ASP A 14 0.77 -5.27 0.18
CA ASP A 14 -0.50 -4.53 0.15
C ASP A 14 -0.46 -3.27 1.03
N TRP A 15 -0.86 -2.14 0.46
CA TRP A 15 -0.84 -0.81 1.07
C TRP A 15 -2.20 -0.14 0.99
N THR A 16 -2.70 0.30 2.13
CA THR A 16 -3.97 1.04 2.24
C THR A 16 -3.75 2.55 2.28
N PHE A 17 -4.82 3.31 2.03
CA PHE A 17 -4.75 4.78 2.12
C PHE A 17 -4.23 5.30 3.48
N PRO A 18 -4.71 4.84 4.66
CA PRO A 18 -4.20 5.31 5.95
C PRO A 18 -2.70 5.06 6.15
N GLU A 19 -2.19 3.94 5.66
CA GLU A 19 -0.77 3.60 5.76
C GLU A 19 0.08 4.49 4.85
N CYS A 20 -0.40 4.75 3.63
CA CYS A 20 0.21 5.74 2.73
C CYS A 20 0.19 7.15 3.32
N VAL A 21 -0.85 7.53 4.08
CA VAL A 21 -0.91 8.80 4.82
C VAL A 21 0.10 8.82 5.96
N GLY A 22 0.24 7.74 6.71
CA GLY A 22 1.25 7.61 7.77
C GLY A 22 2.65 7.82 7.25
N LEU A 23 3.02 7.10 6.18
CA LEU A 23 4.31 7.30 5.49
C LEU A 23 4.46 8.71 4.95
N ALA A 24 3.42 9.29 4.36
CA ALA A 24 3.49 10.66 3.85
C ALA A 24 3.82 11.67 4.95
N SER A 25 3.25 11.48 6.15
CA SER A 25 3.57 12.30 7.32
C SER A 25 4.99 12.05 7.82
N GLU A 26 5.41 10.78 7.96
CA GLU A 26 6.76 10.41 8.44
C GLU A 26 7.87 10.99 7.55
N PHE A 27 7.66 10.97 6.23
CA PHE A 27 8.66 11.39 5.25
C PHE A 27 8.47 12.81 4.72
N SER A 28 7.50 13.58 5.26
CA SER A 28 7.16 14.94 4.80
C SER A 28 6.86 15.00 3.29
N MET A 29 6.07 14.04 2.80
CA MET A 29 5.72 13.89 1.38
C MET A 29 4.21 14.02 1.17
N LYS A 30 3.79 14.18 -0.09
CA LYS A 30 2.36 14.11 -0.44
C LYS A 30 1.93 12.64 -0.50
N THR A 31 0.79 12.30 0.08
CA THR A 31 0.23 10.94 0.05
C THR A 31 0.17 10.35 -1.36
N ARG A 32 -0.26 11.14 -2.35
CA ARG A 32 -0.27 10.72 -3.77
C ARG A 32 1.10 10.30 -4.31
N ALA A 33 2.18 10.89 -3.79
CA ALA A 33 3.54 10.52 -4.17
C ALA A 33 3.92 9.17 -3.56
N VAL A 34 3.57 8.94 -2.29
CA VAL A 34 3.76 7.64 -1.63
C VAL A 34 3.02 6.53 -2.37
N ILE A 35 1.75 6.75 -2.73
CA ILE A 35 0.95 5.80 -3.53
C ILE A 35 1.62 5.51 -4.87
N ALA A 36 2.12 6.54 -5.56
CA ALA A 36 2.86 6.34 -6.81
C ALA A 36 4.11 5.47 -6.59
N TYR A 37 4.83 5.64 -5.48
CA TYR A 37 5.99 4.82 -5.16
C TYR A 37 5.65 3.37 -4.83
N VAL A 38 4.55 3.13 -4.11
CA VAL A 38 4.00 1.78 -3.90
C VAL A 38 3.79 1.09 -5.25
N VAL A 39 3.09 1.75 -6.18
CA VAL A 39 2.80 1.20 -7.51
C VAL A 39 4.07 1.02 -8.35
N ILE A 40 5.00 1.96 -8.34
CA ILE A 40 6.28 1.87 -9.08
C ILE A 40 7.13 0.69 -8.61
N GLN A 41 7.08 0.34 -7.32
CA GLN A 41 7.76 -0.83 -6.77
C GLN A 41 7.05 -2.16 -7.03
N GLY A 42 5.94 -2.14 -7.78
CA GLY A 42 5.14 -3.33 -8.02
C GLY A 42 4.36 -3.81 -6.80
N LYS A 43 4.14 -2.94 -5.80
CA LYS A 43 3.28 -3.21 -4.66
C LYS A 43 1.84 -2.81 -4.97
N ASN A 44 0.89 -3.40 -4.26
CA ASN A 44 -0.53 -3.18 -4.46
C ASN A 44 -1.02 -2.03 -3.57
N TYR A 45 -1.63 -1.03 -4.18
CA TYR A 45 -2.42 -0.05 -3.46
C TYR A 45 -3.89 -0.48 -3.45
N ILE A 46 -4.48 -0.61 -2.25
CA ILE A 46 -5.87 -0.99 -2.04
C ILE A 46 -6.66 0.25 -1.64
N ASP A 47 -7.53 0.70 -2.53
CA ASP A 47 -8.47 1.80 -2.27
C ASP A 47 -9.84 1.21 -1.91
N GLY A 48 -10.31 1.46 -0.68
CA GLY A 48 -11.61 1.00 -0.19
C GLY A 48 -11.55 -0.08 0.91
N PRO A 49 -12.69 -0.39 1.56
CA PRO A 49 -12.77 -1.43 2.58
C PRO A 49 -12.33 -2.75 1.97
N GLN A 50 -11.41 -3.47 2.65
CA GLN A 50 -11.07 -4.84 2.26
C GLN A 50 -12.35 -5.66 2.26
N GLU A 51 -12.91 -5.96 1.08
CA GLU A 51 -13.86 -7.04 0.97
C GLU A 51 -13.09 -8.28 1.41
N THR A 52 -13.41 -8.77 2.61
CA THR A 52 -13.01 -10.09 3.05
C THR A 52 -13.50 -11.05 1.99
N LYS A 53 -12.60 -11.49 1.09
CA LYS A 53 -12.88 -12.57 0.15
C LYS A 53 -13.08 -13.82 0.97
N THR A 54 -14.31 -14.04 1.46
CA THR A 54 -14.76 -15.35 1.86
C THR A 54 -14.75 -16.17 0.57
N ARG A 55 -13.66 -16.92 0.33
CA ARG A 55 -13.69 -17.98 -0.68
C ARG A 55 -14.75 -18.97 -0.23
N LYS A 56 -15.94 -18.84 -0.79
CA LYS A 56 -16.95 -19.88 -0.74
C LYS A 56 -16.55 -20.86 -1.84
N ASP A 57 -15.55 -21.68 -1.53
CA ASP A 57 -15.25 -22.88 -2.29
C ASP A 57 -16.48 -23.78 -2.15
N THR A 58 -17.44 -23.57 -3.06
CA THR A 58 -18.62 -24.42 -3.18
C THR A 58 -18.13 -25.68 -3.85
N GLY A 59 -17.89 -26.71 -3.04
CA GLY A 59 -17.91 -28.08 -3.53
C GLY A 59 -19.35 -28.47 -3.80
N ASP A 60 -19.63 -28.87 -5.03
CA ASP A 60 -20.66 -29.84 -5.40
C ASP A 60 -20.10 -30.66 -6.57
#